data_AF-A0A968JVX4-F1
#
_entry.id   AF-A0A968JVX4-F1
#
_cell.length_a   1.000
_cell.length_b   1.000
_cell.length_c   1.000
_cell.angle_alpha   90.00
_cell.angle_beta   90.00
_cell.angle_gamma   90.00
#
_symmetry.space_group_name_H-M   'P 1'
#
loop_
_entity.id
_entity.type
_entity.pdbx_description
1 polymer ?
#
loop_
_entity_poly.entity_id
_entity_poly.type
_entity_poly.pdbx_seq_one_letter_code
_entity_poly.pdbx_strand_id
1 'polypeptide(L)'
;MWQLRTKHLFIACLAKIQLCLKAEFIILHITKIELYQFWQQHNHPIELTNNEMIDQKLNYLHNNPVEERIVNEPEHYLYSSALDYSGGKGFVKITIIE
;
A
#
# COMPACT_ATOMS: atom_id res chain seq x y z
N MET A 1 -12.02 -6.84 15.04
CA MET A 1 -11.17 -7.83 15.73
C MET A 1 -10.05 -8.22 14.78
N TRP A 2 -9.09 -7.30 14.62
CA TRP A 2 -7.92 -7.50 13.78
C TRP A 2 -6.89 -8.25 14.59
N GLN A 3 -6.95 -9.58 14.60
CA GLN A 3 -5.81 -10.47 14.81
C GLN A 3 -6.19 -11.89 14.35
N LEU A 4 -5.21 -12.58 13.74
CA LEU A 4 -5.07 -14.05 13.73
C LEU A 4 -5.82 -14.91 12.71
N ARG A 5 -6.01 -14.47 11.46
CA ARG A 5 -6.13 -15.44 10.35
C ARG A 5 -5.45 -14.93 9.09
N THR A 6 -4.20 -15.35 8.91
CA THR A 6 -3.61 -15.95 7.69
C THR A 6 -2.13 -15.61 7.54
N LYS A 7 -1.28 -16.33 8.30
CA LYS A 7 0.17 -16.41 8.02
C LYS A 7 0.49 -17.23 6.75
N HIS A 8 -0.52 -17.62 5.96
CA HIS A 8 -0.38 -18.47 4.77
C HIS A 8 -1.28 -18.03 3.59
N LEU A 9 -1.57 -16.74 3.47
CA LEU A 9 -1.93 -16.15 2.16
C LEU A 9 -0.74 -15.36 1.65
N PHE A 10 0.07 -16.06 0.86
CA PHE A 10 1.10 -15.52 -0.02
C PHE A 10 0.63 -14.26 -0.78
N ILE A 11 1.44 -13.20 -0.78
CA ILE A 11 1.52 -12.15 -1.82
C ILE A 11 0.26 -11.28 -1.98
N ALA A 12 0.09 -10.20 -1.18
CA ALA A 12 -0.85 -9.13 -1.58
C ALA A 12 -0.66 -7.72 -0.96
N CYS A 13 0.29 -7.48 -0.04
CA CYS A 13 0.41 -6.13 0.55
C CYS A 13 1.52 -5.26 -0.08
N LEU A 14 2.45 -5.83 -0.85
CA LEU A 14 3.66 -5.10 -1.26
C LEU A 14 3.65 -4.49 -2.67
N ALA A 15 2.63 -4.72 -3.51
CA ALA A 15 2.73 -4.40 -4.94
C ALA A 15 1.55 -3.62 -5.55
N LYS A 16 0.64 -3.05 -4.76
CA LYS A 16 -0.50 -2.30 -5.34
C LYS A 16 -0.16 -0.87 -5.79
N ILE A 17 0.93 -0.28 -5.30
CA ILE A 17 1.35 1.07 -5.72
C ILE A 17 2.62 1.02 -6.59
N GLN A 18 3.48 0.01 -6.40
CA GLN A 18 4.77 -0.04 -7.05
C GLN A 18 4.77 -0.52 -8.52
N LEU A 19 3.67 -1.12 -8.97
CA LEU A 19 3.47 -1.50 -10.37
C LEU A 19 2.53 -0.53 -11.12
N CYS A 20 2.28 0.67 -10.61
CA CYS A 20 1.31 1.60 -11.20
C CYS A 20 1.94 2.62 -12.17
N LEU A 21 3.27 2.71 -12.30
CA LEU A 21 3.94 3.74 -13.12
C LEU A 21 4.42 3.29 -14.52
N LYS A 22 3.98 2.13 -15.02
CA LYS A 22 4.14 1.75 -16.45
C LYS A 22 2.88 1.11 -17.04
N ALA A 23 1.71 1.66 -16.71
CA ALA A 23 0.50 1.38 -17.46
C ALA A 23 0.03 2.69 -18.08
N GLU A 24 0.65 3.05 -19.21
CA GLU A 24 0.01 3.97 -20.13
C GLU A 24 -1.31 3.32 -20.59
N PHE A 25 -2.41 3.92 -20.12
CA PHE A 25 -3.51 4.30 -20.99
C PHE A 25 -4.22 3.19 -21.81
N ILE A 26 -4.91 2.25 -21.15
CA ILE A 26 -6.08 1.59 -21.77
C ILE A 26 -7.19 1.42 -20.71
N ILE A 27 -7.94 2.50 -20.49
CA ILE A 27 -9.29 2.43 -19.93
C ILE A 27 -10.23 2.40 -21.12
N LEU A 28 -10.83 1.23 -21.40
CA LEU A 28 -12.17 1.01 -21.95
C LEU A 28 -12.21 -0.42 -22.49
N HIS A 29 -13.20 -1.19 -22.04
CA HIS A 29 -13.63 -2.44 -22.68
C HIS A 29 -12.80 -3.71 -22.41
N ILE A 30 -12.72 -4.15 -21.15
CA ILE A 30 -12.36 -5.55 -20.89
C ILE A 30 -13.47 -6.22 -20.08
N THR A 31 -14.48 -6.65 -20.83
CA THR A 31 -15.28 -7.83 -20.54
C THR A 31 -14.38 -8.93 -19.97
N LYS A 32 -14.68 -9.41 -18.76
CA LYS A 32 -14.19 -10.67 -18.15
C LYS A 32 -12.99 -11.32 -18.86
N ILE A 33 -11.77 -11.06 -18.36
CA ILE A 33 -10.61 -11.87 -18.73
C ILE A 33 -10.79 -13.22 -18.02
N GLU A 34 -11.42 -14.19 -18.67
CA GLU A 34 -11.76 -15.48 -18.04
C GLU A 34 -10.54 -16.38 -17.76
N LEU A 35 -9.34 -16.03 -18.25
CA LEU A 35 -8.16 -16.88 -18.16
C LEU A 35 -7.17 -16.50 -17.06
N TYR A 36 -6.96 -15.20 -16.76
CA TYR A 36 -6.02 -14.77 -15.72
C TYR A 36 -6.46 -13.46 -15.07
N GLN A 37 -6.69 -13.48 -13.75
CA GLN A 37 -7.04 -12.31 -12.95
C GLN A 37 -5.88 -11.95 -12.02
N PHE A 38 -5.26 -10.80 -12.27
CA PHE A 38 -4.19 -10.28 -11.41
C PHE A 38 -4.72 -9.61 -10.14
N TRP A 39 -5.83 -8.88 -10.24
CA TRP A 39 -6.40 -8.11 -9.13
C TRP A 39 -7.46 -8.90 -8.36
N GLN A 40 -7.32 -8.92 -7.04
CA GLN A 40 -8.39 -9.35 -6.14
C GLN A 40 -9.60 -8.40 -6.26
N GLN A 41 -10.80 -8.97 -6.46
CA GLN A 41 -12.05 -8.21 -6.66
C GLN A 41 -12.62 -7.61 -5.37
N HIS A 42 -12.24 -8.16 -4.21
CA HIS A 42 -12.78 -7.74 -2.93
C HIS A 42 -11.95 -6.57 -2.39
N ASN A 43 -12.43 -5.34 -2.60
CA ASN A 43 -11.94 -4.16 -1.89
C ASN A 43 -12.79 -3.94 -0.62
N HIS A 44 -12.14 -3.57 0.48
CA HIS A 44 -12.80 -3.23 1.74
C HIS A 44 -12.41 -1.80 2.14
N PRO A 45 -13.06 -0.77 1.55
CA PRO A 45 -12.81 0.60 1.95
C PRO A 45 -13.23 0.80 3.41
N ILE A 46 -12.39 1.49 4.17
CA ILE A 46 -12.68 1.90 5.54
C ILE A 46 -12.56 3.41 5.56
N GLU A 47 -13.64 4.08 5.94
CA GLU A 47 -13.63 5.52 6.15
C GLU A 47 -12.80 5.88 7.39
N LEU A 48 -11.94 6.88 7.25
CA LEU A 48 -11.13 7.41 8.34
C LEU A 48 -11.80 8.67 8.85
N THR A 49 -12.37 8.60 10.05
CA THR A 49 -13.23 9.67 10.59
C THR A 49 -12.54 10.57 11.60
N ASN A 50 -11.36 10.17 12.10
CA ASN A 50 -10.59 10.93 13.08
C ASN A 50 -9.09 10.73 12.89
N ASN A 51 -8.29 11.61 13.50
CA ASN A 51 -6.84 11.63 13.35
C ASN A 51 -6.19 10.37 13.93
N GLU A 52 -6.70 9.82 15.03
CA GLU A 52 -6.18 8.58 15.62
C GLU A 52 -6.26 7.41 14.62
N MET A 53 -7.37 7.30 13.87
CA MET A 53 -7.52 6.30 12.82
C MET A 53 -6.56 6.55 11.66
N ILE A 54 -6.34 7.80 11.28
CA ILE A 54 -5.40 8.18 10.22
C ILE A 54 -3.99 7.76 10.64
N ASP A 55 -3.54 8.16 11.82
CA ASP A 55 -2.22 7.84 12.37
C ASP A 55 -2.02 6.34 12.49
N GLN A 56 -3.04 5.62 12.97
CA GLN A 56 -2.99 4.17 13.07
C GLN A 56 -2.77 3.51 11.69
N LYS A 57 -3.49 3.96 10.66
CA LYS A 57 -3.36 3.39 9.31
C LYS A 57 -2.08 3.82 8.61
N LEU A 58 -1.63 5.05 8.84
CA LEU A 58 -0.37 5.56 8.33
C LEU A 58 0.81 4.75 8.91
N ASN A 59 0.84 4.59 10.24
CA ASN A 59 1.84 3.76 10.92
C ASN A 59 1.82 2.31 10.42
N TYR A 60 0.64 1.74 10.21
CA TYR A 60 0.52 0.40 9.62
C TYR A 60 1.12 0.34 8.22
N LEU A 61 0.79 1.31 7.35
CA LEU A 61 1.30 1.37 5.98
C LEU A 61 2.83 1.48 5.93
N HIS A 62 3.41 2.34 6.76
CA HIS A 62 4.86 2.55 6.81
C HIS A 62 5.62 1.36 7.40
N ASN A 63 5.03 0.64 8.36
CA ASN A 63 5.67 -0.53 8.98
C ASN A 63 5.51 -1.83 8.17
N ASN A 64 4.58 -1.92 7.22
CA ASN A 64 4.38 -3.13 6.41
C ASN A 64 5.69 -3.67 5.78
N PRO A 65 6.57 -2.86 5.16
CA PRO A 65 7.84 -3.34 4.63
C PRO A 65 8.79 -3.93 5.68
N VAL A 66 8.70 -3.47 6.93
CA VAL A 66 9.51 -3.96 8.07
C VAL A 66 8.96 -5.29 8.59
N GLU A 67 7.65 -5.38 8.78
CA GLU A 67 6.98 -6.61 9.21
C GLU A 67 7.16 -7.76 8.19
N GLU A 68 7.17 -7.42 6.89
CA GLU A 68 7.47 -8.34 5.79
C GLU A 68 8.98 -8.60 5.61
N ARG A 69 9.83 -7.98 6.43
CA ARG A 69 11.31 -8.14 6.44
C ARG A 69 11.99 -7.78 5.13
N ILE A 70 11.43 -6.84 4.38
CA ILE A 70 12.07 -6.31 3.17
C ILE A 70 13.15 -5.30 3.54
N VAL A 71 12.85 -4.48 4.55
CA VAL A 71 13.73 -3.41 5.03
C VAL A 71 13.83 -3.49 6.55
N ASN A 72 14.92 -2.96 7.11
CA ASN A 72 15.10 -2.89 8.56
C ASN A 72 14.34 -1.71 9.19
N GLU A 73 14.09 -0.65 8.42
CA GLU A 73 13.42 0.58 8.89
C GLU A 73 12.43 1.07 7.82
N PRO A 74 11.28 1.67 8.20
CA PRO A 74 10.25 2.12 7.25
C PRO A 74 10.76 3.06 6.16
N GLU A 75 11.65 3.99 6.50
CA GLU A 75 12.20 5.03 5.63
C GLU A 75 13.09 4.46 4.54
N HIS A 76 13.66 3.28 4.76
CA HIS A 76 14.49 2.59 3.76
C HIS A 76 13.66 2.01 2.62
N TYR A 77 12.34 1.92 2.76
CA TYR A 77 11.49 1.49 1.66
C TYR A 77 11.28 2.64 0.66
N LEU A 78 12.08 2.61 -0.40
CA LEU A 78 12.13 3.60 -1.48
C LEU A 78 10.76 4.01 -2.03
N TYR A 79 9.79 3.12 -1.98
CA TYR A 79 8.48 3.30 -2.59
C TYR A 79 7.36 3.56 -1.58
N SER A 80 7.73 4.07 -0.41
CA SER A 80 6.82 4.55 0.63
C SER A 80 7.06 6.05 0.87
N SER A 81 6.03 6.73 1.35
CA SER A 81 6.13 8.09 1.88
C SER A 81 6.82 8.16 3.25
N ALA A 82 7.18 7.03 3.86
CA ALA A 82 7.81 7.00 5.18
C ALA A 82 9.02 7.94 5.29
N LEU A 83 9.88 7.99 4.26
CA LEU A 83 11.03 8.89 4.22
C LEU A 83 10.63 10.37 4.29
N ASP A 84 9.55 10.76 3.60
CA ASP A 84 9.05 12.14 3.62
C ASP A 84 8.54 12.52 5.02
N TYR A 85 7.86 11.59 5.71
CA TYR A 85 7.38 11.81 7.09
C TYR A 85 8.52 11.88 8.12
N SER A 86 9.67 11.27 7.82
CA SER A 86 10.88 11.36 8.67
C SER A 86 11.79 12.54 8.31
N GLY A 87 11.32 13.49 7.49
CA GLY A 87 12.04 14.72 7.11
C GLY A 87 13.03 14.55 5.96
N GLY A 88 13.06 13.37 5.34
CA GLY A 88 13.79 13.12 4.10
C GLY A 88 13.03 13.60 2.86
N LYS A 89 13.51 13.20 1.69
CA LYS A 89 12.87 13.52 0.41
C LYS A 89 12.63 12.23 -0.38
N GLY A 90 11.37 11.82 -0.49
CA GLY A 90 10.95 10.70 -1.30
C GLY A 90 10.96 11.00 -2.80
N PHE A 91 10.68 9.98 -3.61
CA PHE A 91 10.64 10.12 -5.08
C PHE A 91 9.46 10.93 -5.58
N VAL A 92 8.34 10.88 -4.86
CA VAL A 92 7.09 11.54 -5.25
C VAL A 92 6.87 12.72 -4.32
N LYS A 93 6.57 13.88 -4.88
CA LYS A 93 6.19 15.05 -4.08
C LYS A 93 4.83 14.79 -3.41
N ILE A 94 4.81 14.82 -2.09
CA ILE A 94 3.58 14.68 -1.29
C ILE A 94 3.31 15.93 -0.44
N THR A 95 2.07 16.05 0.03
CA THR A 95 1.68 16.98 1.09
C THR A 95 1.47 16.17 2.36
N ILE A 96 2.15 16.56 3.44
CA ILE A 96 1.97 15.92 4.76
C ILE A 96 0.61 16.34 5.32
N ILE A 97 -0.10 15.38 5.88
CA ILE A 97 -1.41 15.57 6.51
C ILE A 97 -1.15 15.71 8.01
N GLU A 98 -1.72 16.76 8.63
CA GLU A 98 -1.66 17.06 10.07
C GLU A 98 -2.94 16.62 10.80
#